data_AF-A0A9X3FIU6-F1
#
_entry.id   AF-A0A9X3FIU6-F1
#
_cell.length_a   1.000
_cell.length_b   1.000
_cell.length_c   1.000
_cell.angle_alpha   90.00
_cell.angle_beta   90.00
_cell.angle_gamma   90.00
#
_symmetry.space_group_name_H-M   'P 1'
#
loop_
_entity.id
_entity.type
_entity.pdbx_description
1 polymer ?
#
loop_
_entity_poly.entity_id
_entity_poly.type
_entity_poly.pdbx_seq_one_letter_code
_entity_poly.pdbx_strand_id
1 'polypeptide(L)'
;MKITSIIIAACAVLSFARIVSGQNITAKRPNVVIVISDDHRHDWMGHKNSLMQTPNLNRLAEQGWSFPNAFVNAGVCSPSRASFLTGKYMHQASAPDIVWDNNSFLRTQIMFPQRLKMLGYKTGYIGKFHLGEEEKPTPGFDLWASFEFVGGYFNQNIWVNGKEEKMSGFTDDNVAEMAKNTIEEWSKDDEPFCLIVGLKSPHIPFTYPERMKEYYEETHFPEPETFYFDYSDSKPGMANNLINAREWRAAIPAYGSFQEWVRSYTRLATTIDQSVGTVMNAVEEAGLNGNTIFIYTSDHGYSLGEFNMCEKHYAYEQIIRIPMIARFPDQKRRGTPPGDMVMLMDIAPTVMDYCAGDIPDEMEGKSWRELEEPDGERKKPLRDALFFDFWHNQREILPPMQAIRTERYKLIDYEYMPYKELYDLEKDPLERENLIDSAGYETVKKDLEKRMSKWKKETDWVKRDKMALNTIYISESPASKKPEPADILKRNSGWTPLKRENGVFDLSAYAQSKTCYIAIPVENGSNYDPFINLRITNQENKKAAIPYLGYYKGEVIYSNVVWKTLHGIKTPAFRGGFDFGYNAPLHAGQNVILIELETDKGLLAELDFSVVGGVEKLKFL
;
A
#
# COMPACT_ATOMS: atom_id res chain seq x y z
N MET A 1 -27.93 77.88 5.38
CA MET A 1 -28.83 76.99 6.15
C MET A 1 -29.28 75.87 5.21
N LYS A 2 -28.99 74.61 5.57
CA LYS A 2 -29.54 73.34 5.02
C LYS A 2 -29.12 72.97 3.56
N ILE A 3 -28.36 71.89 3.35
CA ILE A 3 -28.77 70.46 3.25
C ILE A 3 -29.72 70.30 2.03
N THR A 4 -29.48 69.45 1.02
CA THR A 4 -29.53 67.98 1.11
C THR A 4 -29.06 67.29 -0.18
N SER A 5 -28.29 66.21 0.03
CA SER A 5 -28.01 64.97 -0.72
C SER A 5 -28.61 64.69 -2.12
N ILE A 6 -27.75 64.25 -3.06
CA ILE A 6 -27.98 63.09 -3.97
C ILE A 6 -26.64 62.33 -4.17
N ILE A 7 -26.77 61.01 -4.22
CA ILE A 7 -25.82 59.87 -4.28
C ILE A 7 -24.83 59.93 -5.47
N ILE A 8 -23.60 59.39 -5.30
CA ILE A 8 -22.89 58.49 -6.24
C ILE A 8 -21.69 57.81 -5.53
N ALA A 9 -21.52 56.53 -5.86
CA ALA A 9 -20.53 55.58 -5.37
C ALA A 9 -19.06 55.96 -5.60
N ALA A 10 -18.17 55.50 -4.71
CA ALA A 10 -16.75 55.36 -4.99
C ALA A 10 -16.20 54.08 -4.33
N CYS A 11 -15.69 53.19 -5.18
CA CYS A 11 -14.90 52.02 -4.82
C CYS A 11 -13.61 52.46 -4.11
N ALA A 12 -13.36 51.93 -2.91
CA ALA A 12 -12.05 52.02 -2.27
C ALA A 12 -11.39 50.64 -2.30
N VAL A 13 -10.45 50.46 -3.24
CA VAL A 13 -9.43 49.42 -3.19
C VAL A 13 -8.43 49.85 -2.12
N LEU A 14 -8.46 49.21 -0.96
CA LEU A 14 -7.42 49.35 0.06
C LEU A 14 -6.44 48.18 -0.08
N SER A 15 -5.37 48.42 -0.83
CA SER A 15 -4.18 47.58 -0.83
C SER A 15 -3.46 47.69 0.51
N PHE A 16 -3.61 46.69 1.38
CA PHE A 16 -2.76 46.52 2.56
C PHE A 16 -1.48 45.79 2.14
N ALA A 17 -0.47 46.54 1.71
CA ALA A 17 0.90 46.04 1.66
C ALA A 17 1.48 46.09 3.09
N ARG A 18 1.55 44.94 3.76
CA ARG A 18 2.38 44.80 4.97
C ARG A 18 3.84 44.77 4.55
N ILE A 19 4.56 45.86 4.84
CA ILE A 19 6.03 45.85 4.87
C ILE A 19 6.44 45.08 6.11
N VAL A 20 6.89 43.83 5.93
CA VAL A 20 7.64 43.08 6.93
C VAL A 20 9.11 43.21 6.56
N SER A 21 9.83 44.05 7.29
CA SER A 21 11.28 44.15 7.22
C SER A 21 11.93 43.11 8.14
N GLY A 22 12.80 42.25 7.57
CA GLY A 22 14.01 41.82 8.25
C GLY A 22 14.01 40.46 8.96
N GLN A 23 13.87 39.38 8.18
CA GLN A 23 14.75 38.17 8.14
C GLN A 23 13.97 37.03 7.47
N ASN A 24 13.68 37.16 6.17
CA ASN A 24 13.30 35.99 5.38
C ASN A 24 14.59 35.30 4.91
N ILE A 25 15.17 34.47 5.78
CA ILE A 25 15.71 33.22 5.25
C ILE A 25 14.43 32.50 4.81
N THR A 26 14.06 32.58 3.53
CA THR A 26 13.15 31.59 2.96
C THR A 26 13.81 30.26 3.24
N ALA A 27 13.34 29.54 4.28
CA ALA A 27 13.94 28.28 4.70
C ALA A 27 14.07 27.41 3.44
N LYS A 28 15.30 27.01 3.11
CA LYS A 28 15.56 26.23 1.90
C LYS A 28 14.71 24.97 2.01
N ARG A 29 13.90 24.71 0.98
CA ARG A 29 13.09 23.49 0.90
C ARG A 29 14.02 22.28 1.05
N PRO A 30 13.75 21.37 2.00
CA PRO A 30 14.66 20.27 2.26
C PRO A 30 14.58 19.22 1.17
N ASN A 31 15.68 18.51 0.96
CA ASN A 31 15.68 17.24 0.25
C ASN A 31 15.04 16.16 1.13
N VAL A 32 14.61 15.08 0.50
CA VAL A 32 14.01 13.91 1.17
C VAL A 32 14.69 12.66 0.66
N VAL A 33 15.20 11.84 1.58
CA VAL A 33 15.72 10.50 1.28
C VAL A 33 15.01 9.52 2.22
N ILE A 34 14.31 8.55 1.64
CA ILE A 34 13.58 7.54 2.40
C ILE A 34 14.11 6.18 2.00
N VAL A 35 14.63 5.42 2.95
CA VAL A 35 15.01 4.02 2.77
C VAL A 35 13.95 3.14 3.45
N ILE A 36 13.29 2.28 2.69
CA ILE A 36 12.27 1.35 3.19
C ILE A 36 12.67 -0.10 2.91
N SER A 37 12.83 -0.89 3.97
CA SER A 37 13.06 -2.33 3.88
C SER A 37 11.77 -3.14 3.76
N ASP A 38 11.92 -4.46 3.64
CA ASP A 38 10.82 -5.41 3.43
C ASP A 38 10.90 -6.55 4.44
N ASP A 39 9.94 -6.68 5.35
CA ASP A 39 9.93 -7.65 6.48
C ASP A 39 10.83 -7.33 7.69
N HIS A 40 11.42 -6.15 7.81
CA HIS A 40 12.32 -5.83 8.94
C HIS A 40 11.53 -5.53 10.22
N ARG A 41 11.71 -6.37 11.25
CA ARG A 41 11.13 -6.18 12.59
C ARG A 41 11.69 -4.98 13.33
N HIS A 42 10.84 -4.36 14.15
CA HIS A 42 11.22 -3.20 14.97
C HIS A 42 12.31 -3.47 16.01
N ASP A 43 12.50 -4.72 16.43
CA ASP A 43 13.43 -5.17 17.47
C ASP A 43 14.71 -5.81 16.89
N TRP A 44 14.91 -5.80 15.56
CA TRP A 44 16.11 -6.32 14.90
C TRP A 44 17.14 -5.24 14.55
N MET A 45 17.36 -4.28 15.47
CA MET A 45 18.36 -3.21 15.32
C MET A 45 19.25 -3.12 16.56
N GLY A 46 20.55 -2.85 16.38
CA GLY A 46 21.56 -2.85 17.43
C GLY A 46 21.26 -1.96 18.64
N HIS A 47 20.68 -0.78 18.41
CA HIS A 47 20.26 0.15 19.49
C HIS A 47 19.00 -0.32 20.25
N LYS A 48 18.33 -1.38 19.80
CA LYS A 48 17.18 -2.02 20.46
C LYS A 48 17.44 -3.47 20.89
N ASN A 49 18.40 -4.14 20.26
CA ASN A 49 18.76 -5.53 20.50
C ASN A 49 20.27 -5.70 20.38
N SER A 50 20.93 -6.03 21.49
CA SER A 50 22.39 -6.16 21.59
C SER A 50 22.98 -7.31 20.78
N LEU A 51 22.15 -8.24 20.28
CA LEU A 51 22.61 -9.31 19.39
C LEU A 51 22.81 -8.83 17.95
N MET A 52 22.31 -7.64 17.60
CA MET A 52 22.32 -7.11 16.23
C MET A 52 23.50 -6.19 15.97
N GLN A 53 24.20 -6.39 14.84
CA GLN A 53 25.28 -5.53 14.39
C GLN A 53 24.79 -4.58 13.29
N THR A 54 24.19 -3.45 13.69
CA THR A 54 23.67 -2.43 12.76
C THR A 54 24.23 -1.04 13.08
N PRO A 55 25.54 -0.81 12.88
CA PRO A 55 26.19 0.45 13.27
C PRO A 55 25.65 1.68 12.52
N ASN A 56 25.20 1.56 11.27
CA ASN A 56 24.67 2.70 10.52
C ASN A 56 23.26 3.11 10.99
N LEU A 57 22.41 2.14 11.31
CA LEU A 57 21.09 2.38 11.92
C LEU A 57 21.24 2.96 13.33
N ASN A 58 22.23 2.51 14.10
CA ASN A 58 22.56 3.10 15.40
C ASN A 58 23.01 4.55 15.24
N ARG A 59 23.91 4.83 14.29
CA ARG A 59 24.34 6.19 13.95
C ARG A 59 23.17 7.07 13.53
N LEU A 60 22.25 6.57 12.71
CA LEU A 60 21.06 7.33 12.33
C LEU A 60 20.15 7.63 13.53
N ALA A 61 19.97 6.66 14.44
CA ALA A 61 19.19 6.85 15.67
C ALA A 61 19.83 7.87 16.63
N GLU A 62 21.16 7.94 16.70
CA GLU A 62 21.88 8.95 17.49
C GLU A 62 21.77 10.36 16.89
N GLN A 63 21.67 10.45 15.57
CA GLN A 63 21.59 11.73 14.83
C GLN A 63 20.16 12.25 14.63
N GLY A 64 19.15 11.43 14.94
CA GLY A 64 17.75 11.69 14.61
C GLY A 64 16.79 11.24 15.70
N TRP A 65 15.50 11.28 15.38
CA TRP A 65 14.47 10.66 16.18
C TRP A 65 14.39 9.16 15.89
N SER A 66 14.47 8.32 16.93
CA SER A 66 14.14 6.89 16.87
C SER A 66 12.78 6.68 17.53
N PHE A 67 11.78 6.35 16.73
CA PHE A 67 10.41 6.20 17.21
C PHE A 67 10.28 4.84 17.92
N PRO A 68 9.82 4.80 19.18
CA PRO A 68 9.65 3.55 19.89
C PRO A 68 8.42 2.80 19.38
N ASN A 69 7.40 3.54 18.95
CA ASN A 69 6.05 3.04 18.70
C ASN A 69 5.62 3.47 17.29
N ALA A 70 6.21 2.84 16.27
CA ALA A 70 5.86 3.05 14.88
C ALA A 70 5.15 1.82 14.31
N PHE A 71 4.04 2.02 13.60
CA PHE A 71 3.17 0.94 13.17
C PHE A 71 2.75 1.02 11.72
N VAL A 72 2.37 -0.12 11.17
CA VAL A 72 1.68 -0.22 9.88
C VAL A 72 0.19 -0.39 10.13
N ASN A 73 -0.61 0.05 9.17
CA ASN A 73 -2.05 -0.18 9.15
C ASN A 73 -2.42 -1.46 8.36
N ALA A 74 -1.42 -2.16 7.82
CA ALA A 74 -1.54 -3.31 6.95
C ALA A 74 -0.33 -4.23 7.13
N GLY A 75 -0.55 -5.49 7.49
CA GLY A 75 0.53 -6.44 7.78
C GLY A 75 1.12 -7.13 6.55
N VAL A 76 1.13 -6.48 5.38
CA VAL A 76 1.57 -7.08 4.09
C VAL A 76 2.16 -6.01 3.16
N CYS A 77 3.13 -6.40 2.31
CA CYS A 77 4.03 -5.49 1.60
C CYS A 77 3.27 -4.43 0.79
N SER A 78 2.48 -4.90 -0.17
CA SER A 78 1.75 -4.05 -1.12
C SER A 78 0.79 -3.06 -0.46
N PRO A 79 -0.19 -3.46 0.36
CA PRO A 79 -1.10 -2.50 0.99
C PRO A 79 -0.40 -1.54 1.95
N SER A 80 0.68 -1.97 2.60
CA SER A 80 1.47 -1.09 3.46
C SER A 80 2.24 -0.03 2.65
N ARG A 81 2.87 -0.43 1.54
CA ARG A 81 3.54 0.49 0.60
C ARG A 81 2.56 1.46 -0.07
N ALA A 82 1.35 1.00 -0.38
CA ALA A 82 0.28 1.87 -0.88
C ALA A 82 -0.10 2.94 0.15
N SER A 83 -0.24 2.55 1.43
CA SER A 83 -0.53 3.47 2.53
C SER A 83 0.62 4.46 2.76
N PHE A 84 1.87 3.99 2.69
CA PHE A 84 3.07 4.83 2.75
C PHE A 84 3.09 5.93 1.69
N LEU A 85 2.86 5.58 0.43
CA LEU A 85 2.98 6.54 -0.68
C LEU A 85 1.81 7.52 -0.78
N THR A 86 0.65 7.15 -0.23
CA THR A 86 -0.57 7.97 -0.32
C THR A 86 -0.90 8.73 0.95
N GLY A 87 -0.37 8.31 2.11
CA GLY A 87 -0.77 8.83 3.41
C GLY A 87 -2.16 8.40 3.85
N LYS A 88 -2.72 7.34 3.24
CA LYS A 88 -4.09 6.87 3.46
C LYS A 88 -4.13 5.49 4.11
N TYR A 89 -5.27 5.13 4.67
CA TYR A 89 -5.48 3.77 5.15
C TYR A 89 -5.58 2.76 4.01
N MET A 90 -5.27 1.48 4.25
CA MET A 90 -5.33 0.42 3.23
C MET A 90 -6.66 0.46 2.46
N HIS A 91 -7.79 0.51 3.17
CA HIS A 91 -9.13 0.53 2.56
C HIS A 91 -9.44 1.81 1.75
N GLN A 92 -8.57 2.80 1.74
CA GLN A 92 -8.66 3.97 0.85
C GLN A 92 -7.55 3.95 -0.22
N ALA A 93 -6.38 3.40 0.12
CA ALA A 93 -5.20 3.36 -0.74
C ALA A 93 -5.26 2.23 -1.77
N SER A 94 -5.57 1.00 -1.36
CA SER A 94 -5.68 -0.17 -2.24
C SER A 94 -6.16 -1.41 -1.47
N ALA A 95 -6.96 -2.30 -2.09
CA ALA A 95 -7.22 -3.60 -1.47
C ALA A 95 -6.04 -4.59 -1.71
N PRO A 96 -5.75 -5.52 -0.80
CA PRO A 96 -4.61 -6.44 -0.91
C PRO A 96 -4.55 -7.24 -2.22
N ASP A 97 -5.65 -7.87 -2.64
CA ASP A 97 -5.67 -8.60 -3.93
C ASP A 97 -5.69 -7.69 -5.16
N ILE A 98 -5.99 -6.40 -4.98
CA ILE A 98 -5.98 -5.42 -6.07
C ILE A 98 -4.54 -5.08 -6.49
N VAL A 99 -3.56 -5.25 -5.58
CA VAL A 99 -2.16 -4.98 -5.91
C VAL A 99 -1.51 -6.13 -6.66
N TRP A 100 -1.76 -7.38 -6.27
CA TRP A 100 -1.07 -8.53 -6.89
C TRP A 100 -1.66 -8.95 -8.24
N ASP A 101 -2.94 -8.68 -8.49
CA ASP A 101 -3.63 -9.15 -9.70
C ASP A 101 -3.90 -8.06 -10.77
N ASN A 102 -3.78 -6.76 -10.46
CA ASN A 102 -4.36 -5.70 -11.33
C ASN A 102 -3.65 -4.33 -11.37
N ASN A 103 -2.66 -4.05 -10.52
CA ASN A 103 -1.93 -2.76 -10.57
C ASN A 103 -2.84 -1.51 -10.53
N SER A 104 -4.03 -1.58 -9.92
CA SER A 104 -4.98 -0.44 -9.96
C SER A 104 -4.50 0.76 -9.16
N PHE A 105 -3.55 0.53 -8.25
CA PHE A 105 -2.99 1.56 -7.39
C PHE A 105 -2.52 2.78 -8.20
N LEU A 106 -1.75 2.55 -9.27
CA LEU A 106 -1.21 3.62 -10.12
C LEU A 106 -2.27 4.42 -10.87
N ARG A 107 -3.48 3.87 -11.03
CA ARG A 107 -4.59 4.51 -11.77
C ARG A 107 -5.48 5.35 -10.87
N THR A 108 -5.62 4.99 -9.60
CA THR A 108 -6.61 5.60 -8.70
C THR A 108 -6.00 6.45 -7.60
N GLN A 109 -4.70 6.33 -7.35
CA GLN A 109 -4.05 7.03 -6.27
C GLN A 109 -3.09 8.12 -6.75
N ILE A 110 -3.03 9.19 -5.97
CA ILE A 110 -2.02 10.23 -6.10
C ILE A 110 -1.04 10.04 -4.96
N MET A 111 0.21 9.76 -5.30
CA MET A 111 1.29 9.57 -4.34
C MET A 111 1.92 10.92 -3.95
N PHE A 112 2.45 11.04 -2.74
CA PHE A 112 3.13 12.27 -2.32
C PHE A 112 4.31 12.68 -3.22
N PRO A 113 5.10 11.77 -3.85
CA PRO A 113 6.14 12.16 -4.80
C PRO A 113 5.57 12.85 -6.04
N GLN A 114 4.41 12.43 -6.56
CA GLN A 114 3.74 13.14 -7.66
C GLN A 114 3.45 14.60 -7.28
N ARG A 115 3.03 14.83 -6.04
CA ARG A 115 2.75 16.18 -5.52
C ARG A 115 4.04 17.00 -5.38
N LEU A 116 5.11 16.41 -4.85
CA LEU A 116 6.42 17.08 -4.79
C LEU A 116 6.96 17.44 -6.18
N LYS A 117 6.83 16.53 -7.15
CA LYS A 117 7.21 16.79 -8.55
C LYS A 117 6.47 18.00 -9.12
N MET A 118 5.18 18.13 -8.87
CA MET A 118 4.38 19.32 -9.27
C MET A 118 4.87 20.62 -8.60
N LEU A 119 5.53 20.52 -7.44
CA LEU A 119 6.14 21.65 -6.74
C LEU A 119 7.59 21.91 -7.17
N GLY A 120 8.08 21.21 -8.20
CA GLY A 120 9.42 21.40 -8.76
C GLY A 120 10.52 20.65 -8.00
N TYR A 121 10.19 19.56 -7.31
CA TYR A 121 11.19 18.61 -6.82
C TYR A 121 11.62 17.67 -7.95
N LYS A 122 12.90 17.29 -7.97
CA LYS A 122 13.31 16.03 -8.62
C LYS A 122 12.81 14.85 -7.80
N THR A 123 12.32 13.82 -8.45
CA THR A 123 11.65 12.70 -7.77
C THR A 123 12.18 11.37 -8.27
N GLY A 124 12.52 10.46 -7.36
CA GLY A 124 13.12 9.18 -7.71
C GLY A 124 12.59 8.03 -6.87
N TYR A 125 12.45 6.86 -7.50
CA TYR A 125 12.20 5.59 -6.83
C TYR A 125 13.19 4.54 -7.34
N ILE A 126 13.87 3.85 -6.43
CA ILE A 126 14.85 2.81 -6.75
C ILE A 126 14.58 1.55 -5.90
N GLY A 127 14.36 0.41 -6.54
CA GLY A 127 14.24 -0.90 -5.90
C GLY A 127 12.80 -1.43 -5.81
N LYS A 128 12.48 -2.18 -4.74
CA LYS A 128 11.19 -2.88 -4.57
C LYS A 128 10.05 -1.86 -4.49
N PHE A 129 9.16 -1.86 -5.47
CA PHE A 129 7.92 -1.07 -5.46
C PHE A 129 6.73 -1.91 -5.00
N HIS A 130 6.50 -3.04 -5.68
CA HIS A 130 5.47 -4.02 -5.35
C HIS A 130 4.05 -3.44 -5.31
N LEU A 131 3.77 -2.53 -6.25
CA LEU A 131 2.46 -1.91 -6.47
C LEU A 131 2.00 -2.00 -7.93
N GLY A 132 2.79 -2.68 -8.77
CA GLY A 132 2.44 -2.98 -10.14
C GLY A 132 3.14 -2.15 -11.20
N GLU A 133 3.19 -2.71 -12.41
CA GLU A 133 3.77 -2.12 -13.64
C GLU A 133 5.23 -1.65 -13.43
N GLU A 134 6.00 -2.37 -12.61
CA GLU A 134 7.37 -2.01 -12.28
C GLU A 134 8.30 -1.92 -13.50
N GLU A 135 7.94 -2.60 -14.59
CA GLU A 135 8.66 -2.57 -15.86
C GLU A 135 8.52 -1.24 -16.62
N LYS A 136 7.60 -0.35 -16.21
CA LYS A 136 7.30 0.92 -16.89
C LYS A 136 7.60 2.13 -15.99
N PRO A 137 7.93 3.30 -16.59
CA PRO A 137 8.03 4.53 -15.82
C PRO A 137 6.74 4.82 -15.04
N THR A 138 6.87 4.96 -13.73
CA THR A 138 5.73 5.25 -12.85
C THR A 138 5.49 6.76 -12.72
N PRO A 139 4.22 7.22 -12.78
CA PRO A 139 3.84 8.59 -12.51
C PRO A 139 4.48 9.21 -11.26
N GLY A 140 4.99 10.43 -11.39
CA GLY A 140 5.52 11.19 -10.25
C GLY A 140 6.98 10.95 -9.94
N PHE A 141 7.70 10.23 -10.79
CA PHE A 141 9.14 10.04 -10.67
C PHE A 141 9.83 10.53 -11.95
N ASP A 142 10.92 11.28 -11.82
CA ASP A 142 11.90 11.60 -12.86
C ASP A 142 12.87 10.43 -13.09
N LEU A 143 13.22 9.74 -12.00
CA LEU A 143 13.97 8.50 -12.02
C LEU A 143 13.08 7.35 -11.51
N TRP A 144 12.79 6.40 -12.39
CA TRP A 144 12.16 5.15 -12.04
C TRP A 144 13.16 4.01 -12.23
N ALA A 145 13.47 3.27 -11.17
CA ALA A 145 14.26 2.06 -11.23
C ALA A 145 13.61 0.98 -10.36
N SER A 146 13.01 -0.05 -10.95
CA SER A 146 12.34 -1.09 -10.17
C SER A 146 12.47 -2.47 -10.81
N PHE A 147 11.96 -3.49 -10.13
CA PHE A 147 11.95 -4.87 -10.57
C PHE A 147 10.60 -5.49 -10.22
N GLU A 148 10.18 -6.47 -11.02
CA GLU A 148 8.86 -7.06 -10.89
C GLU A 148 8.67 -7.76 -9.53
N PHE A 149 7.47 -7.58 -8.96
CA PHE A 149 7.01 -8.27 -7.75
C PHE A 149 7.95 -8.08 -6.54
N VAL A 150 8.34 -9.15 -5.83
CA VAL A 150 9.29 -9.09 -4.70
C VAL A 150 10.76 -9.13 -5.13
N GLY A 151 11.03 -9.41 -6.41
CA GLY A 151 12.36 -9.65 -6.93
C GLY A 151 13.17 -10.80 -6.30
N GLY A 152 14.37 -11.03 -6.82
CA GLY A 152 15.39 -11.97 -6.36
C GLY A 152 16.60 -11.28 -5.71
N TYR A 153 17.41 -12.05 -4.99
CA TYR A 153 18.56 -11.52 -4.24
C TYR A 153 19.82 -11.28 -5.07
N PHE A 154 19.96 -11.95 -6.21
CA PHE A 154 21.17 -11.91 -7.02
C PHE A 154 20.87 -11.76 -8.50
N ASN A 155 21.75 -11.01 -9.18
CA ASN A 155 21.77 -10.87 -10.63
C ASN A 155 20.39 -10.51 -11.23
N GLN A 156 19.62 -9.71 -10.49
CA GLN A 156 18.29 -9.30 -10.88
C GLN A 156 18.37 -8.16 -11.90
N ASN A 157 17.61 -8.29 -12.97
CA ASN A 157 17.41 -7.18 -13.90
C ASN A 157 16.59 -6.07 -13.22
N ILE A 158 16.93 -4.81 -13.53
CA ILE A 158 16.23 -3.63 -13.04
C ILE A 158 15.76 -2.82 -14.26
N TRP A 159 14.49 -2.44 -14.26
CA TRP A 159 13.91 -1.57 -15.25
C TRP A 159 14.16 -0.12 -14.88
N VAL A 160 15.07 0.54 -15.60
CA VAL A 160 15.40 1.96 -15.43
C VAL A 160 14.68 2.77 -16.50
N ASN A 161 13.68 3.56 -16.08
CA ASN A 161 12.84 4.39 -16.96
C ASN A 161 12.28 3.62 -18.17
N GLY A 162 11.80 2.39 -17.92
CA GLY A 162 11.21 1.53 -18.94
C GLY A 162 12.21 0.73 -19.78
N LYS A 163 13.50 0.83 -19.48
CA LYS A 163 14.55 0.04 -20.12
C LYS A 163 15.13 -0.98 -19.13
N GLU A 164 15.08 -2.25 -19.50
CA GLU A 164 15.67 -3.32 -18.70
C GLU A 164 17.20 -3.22 -18.74
N GLU A 165 17.82 -3.17 -17.57
CA GLU A 165 19.26 -3.19 -17.35
C GLU A 165 19.63 -4.46 -16.57
N LYS A 166 20.67 -5.16 -17.03
CA LYS A 166 21.18 -6.36 -16.35
C LYS A 166 22.10 -5.94 -15.22
N MET A 167 21.81 -6.39 -14.01
CA MET A 167 22.67 -6.17 -12.85
C MET A 167 23.36 -7.47 -12.45
N SER A 168 24.55 -7.35 -11.87
CA SER A 168 25.29 -8.48 -11.29
C SER A 168 25.48 -8.27 -9.79
N GLY A 169 25.59 -9.35 -9.04
CA GLY A 169 25.80 -9.29 -7.59
C GLY A 169 24.50 -9.16 -6.80
N PHE A 170 24.60 -8.68 -5.56
CA PHE A 170 23.48 -8.62 -4.61
C PHE A 170 22.57 -7.41 -4.90
N THR A 171 21.26 -7.65 -4.92
CA THR A 171 20.27 -6.66 -5.37
C THR A 171 20.25 -5.39 -4.53
N ASP A 172 20.29 -5.49 -3.20
CA ASP A 172 20.25 -4.30 -2.33
C ASP A 172 21.54 -3.48 -2.35
N ASP A 173 22.67 -4.09 -2.72
CA ASP A 173 23.92 -3.36 -2.98
C ASP A 173 23.78 -2.52 -4.24
N ASN A 174 23.22 -3.10 -5.30
CA ASN A 174 22.96 -2.41 -6.57
C ASN A 174 21.96 -1.25 -6.37
N VAL A 175 20.88 -1.49 -5.63
CA VAL A 175 19.89 -0.45 -5.29
C VAL A 175 20.52 0.68 -4.48
N ALA A 176 21.34 0.37 -3.49
CA ALA A 176 22.02 1.38 -2.67
C ALA A 176 23.06 2.18 -3.47
N GLU A 177 23.82 1.53 -4.36
CA GLU A 177 24.80 2.21 -5.22
C GLU A 177 24.11 3.10 -6.26
N MET A 178 22.99 2.67 -6.84
CA MET A 178 22.17 3.53 -7.71
C MET A 178 21.65 4.76 -6.97
N ALA A 179 21.21 4.59 -5.72
CA ALA A 179 20.77 5.70 -4.88
C ALA A 179 21.91 6.67 -4.54
N LYS A 180 23.09 6.16 -4.18
CA LYS A 180 24.30 6.96 -3.99
C LYS A 180 24.64 7.79 -5.23
N ASN A 181 24.73 7.14 -6.40
CA ASN A 181 25.05 7.83 -7.66
C ASN A 181 24.01 8.91 -8.00
N THR A 182 22.73 8.63 -7.75
CA THR A 182 21.64 9.59 -7.94
C THR A 182 21.77 10.80 -7.02
N ILE A 183 22.08 10.57 -5.74
CA ILE A 183 22.29 11.65 -4.76
C ILE A 183 23.50 12.50 -5.16
N GLU A 184 24.61 11.88 -5.53
CA GLU A 184 25.81 12.59 -6.01
C GLU A 184 25.52 13.42 -7.26
N GLU A 185 24.73 12.91 -8.20
CA GLU A 185 24.32 13.65 -9.39
C GLU A 185 23.40 14.83 -9.03
N TRP A 186 22.30 14.57 -8.34
CA TRP A 186 21.29 15.59 -8.03
C TRP A 186 21.77 16.63 -7.01
N SER A 187 22.80 16.32 -6.22
CA SER A 187 23.42 17.29 -5.31
C SER A 187 24.07 18.48 -6.01
N LYS A 188 24.34 18.36 -7.31
CA LYS A 188 24.96 19.42 -8.14
C LYS A 188 23.97 20.49 -8.56
N ASP A 189 22.68 20.23 -8.39
CA ASP A 189 21.60 21.11 -8.82
C ASP A 189 21.01 21.90 -7.64
N ASP A 190 20.40 23.05 -7.95
CA ASP A 190 19.74 23.88 -6.94
C ASP A 190 18.32 23.38 -6.58
N GLU A 191 17.71 22.56 -7.44
CA GLU A 191 16.38 22.00 -7.17
C GLU A 191 16.43 20.98 -6.03
N PRO A 192 15.45 21.01 -5.10
CA PRO A 192 15.37 19.98 -4.08
C PRO A 192 14.93 18.64 -4.70
N PHE A 193 15.27 17.54 -4.04
CA PHE A 193 14.88 16.22 -4.50
C PHE A 193 14.20 15.36 -3.43
N CYS A 194 13.41 14.39 -3.88
CA CYS A 194 12.85 13.31 -3.09
C CYS A 194 13.25 11.97 -3.70
N LEU A 195 14.06 11.18 -2.99
CA LEU A 195 14.50 9.86 -3.42
C LEU A 195 13.99 8.79 -2.45
N ILE A 196 13.25 7.82 -2.97
CA ILE A 196 12.78 6.65 -2.23
C ILE A 196 13.59 5.43 -2.67
N VAL A 197 14.12 4.69 -1.70
CA VAL A 197 14.96 3.51 -1.89
C VAL A 197 14.27 2.31 -1.23
N GLY A 198 13.70 1.43 -2.05
CA GLY A 198 13.01 0.21 -1.61
C GLY A 198 13.94 -0.99 -1.62
N LEU A 199 14.38 -1.44 -0.45
CA LEU A 199 15.20 -2.65 -0.31
C LEU A 199 14.32 -3.91 -0.33
N LYS A 200 14.88 -5.02 -0.82
CA LYS A 200 14.25 -6.35 -0.78
C LYS A 200 14.44 -7.03 0.58
N SER A 201 15.56 -6.79 1.24
CA SER A 201 15.88 -7.47 2.49
C SER A 201 14.98 -7.02 3.66
N PRO A 202 14.72 -7.90 4.66
CA PRO A 202 15.16 -9.30 4.70
C PRO A 202 14.19 -10.33 4.10
N HIS A 203 13.17 -9.96 3.32
CA HIS A 203 12.12 -10.88 2.84
C HIS A 203 12.57 -12.29 2.39
N ILE A 204 11.74 -13.31 2.63
CA ILE A 204 12.04 -14.70 2.23
C ILE A 204 12.46 -14.82 0.74
N PRO A 205 13.36 -15.76 0.36
CA PRO A 205 13.84 -16.95 1.10
C PRO A 205 15.19 -16.79 1.85
N PHE A 206 15.43 -15.62 2.45
CA PHE A 206 16.59 -15.32 3.31
C PHE A 206 17.98 -15.65 2.73
N THR A 207 18.15 -15.53 1.41
CA THR A 207 19.42 -15.79 0.74
C THR A 207 20.34 -14.57 0.83
N TYR A 208 21.40 -14.67 1.63
CA TYR A 208 22.36 -13.60 1.88
C TYR A 208 23.63 -13.73 0.99
N PRO A 209 24.38 -12.62 0.75
CA PRO A 209 25.62 -12.68 -0.02
C PRO A 209 26.74 -13.37 0.76
N GLU A 210 27.69 -14.02 0.07
CA GLU A 210 28.76 -14.85 0.70
C GLU A 210 29.52 -14.11 1.81
N ARG A 211 29.69 -12.79 1.69
CA ARG A 211 30.33 -11.95 2.72
C ARG A 211 29.62 -11.97 4.09
N MET A 212 28.36 -12.42 4.15
CA MET A 212 27.56 -12.53 5.37
C MET A 212 27.61 -13.91 6.01
N LYS A 213 28.23 -14.91 5.36
CA LYS A 213 28.19 -16.30 5.80
C LYS A 213 28.70 -16.48 7.23
N GLU A 214 29.80 -15.82 7.58
CA GLU A 214 30.41 -15.91 8.91
C GLU A 214 29.73 -15.00 9.95
N TYR A 215 28.84 -14.09 9.53
CA TYR A 215 28.13 -13.23 10.47
C TYR A 215 27.17 -14.09 11.30
N TYR A 216 27.20 -13.87 12.62
CA TYR A 216 26.33 -14.52 13.62
C TYR A 216 26.47 -16.05 13.73
N GLU A 217 27.52 -16.66 13.18
CA GLU A 217 27.72 -18.11 13.21
C GLU A 217 27.77 -18.67 14.64
N GLU A 218 28.39 -17.92 15.56
CA GLU A 218 28.49 -18.26 16.98
C GLU A 218 27.41 -17.59 17.84
N THR A 219 26.54 -16.77 17.24
CA THR A 219 25.47 -16.07 17.97
C THR A 219 24.30 -17.03 18.17
N HIS A 220 23.84 -17.12 19.42
CA HIS A 220 22.63 -17.85 19.77
C HIS A 220 21.46 -16.89 19.92
N PHE A 221 20.41 -17.09 19.14
CA PHE A 221 19.17 -16.33 19.25
C PHE A 221 18.18 -17.10 20.11
N PRO A 222 17.57 -16.47 21.14
CA PRO A 222 16.56 -17.15 21.94
C PRO A 222 15.33 -17.46 21.08
N GLU A 223 14.75 -18.65 21.28
CA GLU A 223 13.39 -18.92 20.81
C GLU A 223 12.42 -17.97 21.53
N PRO A 224 11.40 -17.41 20.83
CA PRO A 224 10.40 -16.59 21.49
C PRO A 224 9.65 -17.40 22.55
N GLU A 225 9.22 -16.77 23.64
CA GLU A 225 8.48 -17.47 24.71
C GLU A 225 7.22 -18.17 24.20
N THR A 226 6.65 -17.67 23.11
CA THR A 226 5.46 -18.20 22.44
C THR A 226 5.78 -19.23 21.37
N PHE A 227 7.01 -19.72 21.26
CA PHE A 227 7.40 -20.68 20.23
C PHE A 227 6.66 -22.02 20.37
N TYR A 228 6.54 -22.55 21.60
CA TYR A 228 5.76 -23.74 21.91
C TYR A 228 4.40 -23.37 22.54
N PHE A 229 3.67 -22.47 21.89
CA PHE A 229 2.38 -22.01 22.43
C PHE A 229 1.31 -23.11 22.35
N ASP A 230 0.64 -23.37 23.48
CA ASP A 230 -0.52 -24.26 23.53
C ASP A 230 -1.79 -23.51 23.19
N TYR A 231 -2.39 -23.90 22.07
CA TYR A 231 -3.57 -23.28 21.48
C TYR A 231 -4.90 -23.75 22.04
N SER A 232 -4.90 -24.83 22.85
CA SER A 232 -6.13 -25.53 23.23
C SER A 232 -7.12 -24.68 24.04
N ASP A 233 -6.64 -23.76 24.88
CA ASP A 233 -7.50 -22.96 25.78
C ASP A 233 -7.27 -21.44 25.73
N SER A 234 -6.19 -20.94 25.10
CA SER A 234 -5.67 -19.58 25.34
C SER A 234 -5.88 -18.59 24.19
N LYS A 235 -6.07 -19.06 22.95
CA LYS A 235 -6.25 -18.22 21.75
C LYS A 235 -7.20 -18.86 20.73
N PRO A 236 -8.52 -18.89 20.98
CA PRO A 236 -9.48 -19.49 20.06
C PRO A 236 -9.47 -18.84 18.67
N GLY A 237 -9.08 -17.56 18.56
CA GLY A 237 -8.99 -16.89 17.25
C GLY A 237 -7.85 -17.41 16.39
N MET A 238 -6.63 -17.31 16.90
CA MET A 238 -5.45 -17.87 16.25
C MET A 238 -5.56 -19.39 16.06
N ALA A 239 -5.97 -20.16 17.08
CA ALA A 239 -6.09 -21.62 17.01
C ALA A 239 -6.98 -22.11 15.87
N ASN A 240 -8.07 -21.39 15.59
CA ASN A 240 -9.05 -21.75 14.56
C ASN A 240 -8.72 -21.18 13.17
N ASN A 241 -7.87 -20.14 13.08
CA ASN A 241 -7.41 -19.55 11.81
C ASN A 241 -6.14 -20.21 11.24
N LEU A 242 -5.59 -21.24 11.90
CA LEU A 242 -4.36 -21.96 11.51
C LEU A 242 -4.51 -22.91 10.30
N ILE A 243 -5.38 -22.60 9.33
CA ILE A 243 -5.33 -23.25 8.02
C ILE A 243 -4.13 -22.60 7.30
N ASN A 244 -2.86 -22.96 7.52
CA ASN A 244 -2.29 -24.30 7.55
C ASN A 244 -1.05 -24.33 8.44
N ALA A 245 -1.03 -24.76 9.70
CA ALA A 245 0.26 -25.12 10.36
C ALA A 245 1.12 -26.16 9.54
N ARG A 246 0.56 -26.71 8.44
CA ARG A 246 1.23 -27.56 7.44
C ARG A 246 2.14 -26.85 6.43
N GLU A 247 1.95 -25.57 6.09
CA GLU A 247 2.89 -24.85 5.21
C GLU A 247 4.03 -24.15 6.00
N TRP A 248 3.87 -24.03 7.32
CA TRP A 248 4.64 -23.14 8.19
C TRP A 248 5.70 -23.91 8.99
N ARG A 249 5.44 -25.21 9.21
CA ARG A 249 6.49 -26.22 9.41
C ARG A 249 7.46 -26.32 8.22
N ALA A 250 7.36 -25.53 7.15
CA ALA A 250 8.37 -25.54 6.09
C ALA A 250 9.56 -24.64 6.40
N ALA A 251 9.42 -23.56 7.18
CA ALA A 251 10.52 -22.61 7.38
C ALA A 251 11.72 -23.29 8.07
N ILE A 252 11.55 -23.79 9.29
CA ILE A 252 12.66 -24.44 10.01
C ILE A 252 13.23 -25.64 9.23
N PRO A 253 12.45 -26.59 8.70
CA PRO A 253 12.98 -27.65 7.86
C PRO A 253 13.68 -27.16 6.59
N ALA A 254 13.27 -26.05 5.97
CA ALA A 254 13.96 -25.47 4.83
C ALA A 254 15.35 -24.91 5.20
N TYR A 255 15.50 -24.38 6.42
CA TYR A 255 16.79 -23.90 6.95
C TYR A 255 17.52 -24.91 7.86
N GLY A 256 16.95 -26.11 8.07
CA GLY A 256 17.46 -27.17 8.94
C GLY A 256 17.29 -26.95 10.45
N SER A 257 17.33 -25.71 10.95
CA SER A 257 17.16 -25.40 12.38
C SER A 257 16.58 -24.00 12.62
N PHE A 258 16.02 -23.77 13.81
CA PHE A 258 15.59 -22.44 14.25
C PHE A 258 16.75 -21.43 14.21
N GLN A 259 17.92 -21.81 14.70
CA GLN A 259 19.10 -20.93 14.73
C GLN A 259 19.50 -20.50 13.33
N GLU A 260 19.59 -21.43 12.38
CA GLU A 260 19.99 -21.07 11.01
C GLU A 260 18.94 -20.22 10.28
N TRP A 261 17.66 -20.47 10.55
CA TRP A 261 16.57 -19.63 10.04
C TRP A 261 16.70 -18.18 10.53
N VAL A 262 16.86 -17.98 11.84
CA VAL A 262 16.97 -16.64 12.44
C VAL A 262 18.31 -15.97 12.08
N ARG A 263 19.42 -16.72 12.01
CA ARG A 263 20.71 -16.20 11.53
C ARG A 263 20.63 -15.73 10.09
N SER A 264 19.99 -16.48 9.20
CA SER A 264 19.79 -16.09 7.80
C SER A 264 19.00 -14.79 7.67
N TYR A 265 17.90 -14.64 8.42
CA TYR A 265 17.16 -13.38 8.51
C TYR A 265 18.05 -12.23 9.03
N THR A 266 18.80 -12.49 10.10
CA THR A 266 19.65 -11.50 10.78
C THR A 266 20.83 -11.03 9.92
N ARG A 267 21.41 -11.93 9.12
CA ARG A 267 22.43 -11.61 8.09
C ARG A 267 21.89 -10.62 7.06
N LEU A 268 20.64 -10.80 6.61
CA LEU A 268 19.98 -9.84 5.72
C LEU A 268 19.54 -8.55 6.40
N ALA A 269 19.11 -8.61 7.66
CA ALA A 269 18.89 -7.38 8.45
C ALA A 269 20.18 -6.54 8.54
N THR A 270 21.35 -7.20 8.55
CA THR A 270 22.66 -6.54 8.52
C THR A 270 23.03 -5.99 7.14
N THR A 271 22.62 -6.64 6.04
CA THR A 271 22.81 -6.04 4.69
C THR A 271 22.00 -4.76 4.52
N ILE A 272 20.82 -4.65 5.17
CA ILE A 272 20.05 -3.40 5.18
C ILE A 272 20.83 -2.27 5.84
N ASP A 273 21.47 -2.54 6.98
CA ASP A 273 22.34 -1.56 7.64
C ASP A 273 23.46 -1.08 6.71
N GLN A 274 24.08 -1.99 5.95
CA GLN A 274 25.11 -1.65 4.97
C GLN A 274 24.55 -0.74 3.86
N SER A 275 23.41 -1.09 3.27
CA SER A 275 22.74 -0.29 2.25
C SER A 275 22.34 1.10 2.78
N VAL A 276 21.80 1.18 4.00
CA VAL A 276 21.50 2.46 4.66
C VAL A 276 22.76 3.28 4.88
N GLY A 277 23.87 2.64 5.28
CA GLY A 277 25.18 3.27 5.39
C GLY A 277 25.64 3.90 4.08
N THR A 278 25.56 3.16 2.97
CA THR A 278 25.91 3.65 1.63
C THR A 278 25.11 4.90 1.25
N VAL A 279 23.77 4.86 1.40
CA VAL A 279 22.91 5.99 1.04
C VAL A 279 23.12 7.18 1.99
N MET A 280 23.29 6.93 3.29
CA MET A 280 23.55 7.98 4.28
C MET A 280 24.90 8.67 4.04
N ASN A 281 25.94 7.90 3.69
CA ASN A 281 27.25 8.44 3.35
C ASN A 281 27.19 9.31 2.09
N ALA A 282 26.41 8.92 1.08
CA ALA A 282 26.22 9.75 -0.11
C ALA A 282 25.63 11.14 0.21
N VAL A 283 24.64 11.19 1.11
CA VAL A 283 24.06 12.47 1.59
C VAL A 283 25.09 13.30 2.36
N GLU A 284 25.92 12.65 3.16
CA GLU A 284 26.96 13.29 3.96
C GLU A 284 28.11 13.85 3.11
N GLU A 285 28.64 13.04 2.19
CA GLU A 285 29.72 13.39 1.26
C GLU A 285 29.30 14.49 0.29
N ALA A 286 28.03 14.51 -0.11
CA ALA A 286 27.44 15.60 -0.89
C ALA A 286 27.20 16.90 -0.08
N GLY A 287 27.49 16.91 1.23
CA GLY A 287 27.28 18.08 2.09
C GLY A 287 25.80 18.40 2.36
N LEU A 288 24.89 17.45 2.13
CA LEU A 288 23.44 17.66 2.19
C LEU A 288 22.82 17.35 3.57
N ASN A 289 23.62 16.89 4.53
CA ASN A 289 23.16 16.52 5.88
C ASN A 289 22.34 17.61 6.59
N GLY A 290 22.69 18.88 6.39
CA GLY A 290 22.00 20.02 6.99
C GLY A 290 20.75 20.50 6.23
N ASN A 291 20.37 19.84 5.13
CA ASN A 291 19.20 20.21 4.33
C ASN A 291 18.39 18.98 3.87
N THR A 292 18.58 17.81 4.48
CA THR A 292 17.91 16.56 4.07
C THR A 292 17.12 15.95 5.22
N ILE A 293 15.84 15.68 4.97
CA ILE A 293 15.06 14.75 5.78
C ILE A 293 15.48 13.34 5.35
N PHE A 294 16.11 12.58 6.25
CA PHE A 294 16.51 11.20 6.01
C PHE A 294 15.66 10.28 6.88
N ILE A 295 14.92 9.35 6.28
CA ILE A 295 14.03 8.42 6.98
C ILE A 295 14.46 6.99 6.65
N TYR A 296 14.54 6.15 7.68
CA TYR A 296 14.65 4.71 7.55
C TYR A 296 13.44 4.02 8.21
N THR A 297 12.85 3.04 7.52
CA THR A 297 11.69 2.29 8.00
C THR A 297 11.56 0.90 7.34
N SER A 298 10.56 0.11 7.76
CA SER A 298 10.11 -1.11 7.08
C SER A 298 8.65 -0.99 6.63
N ASP A 299 8.25 -1.75 5.60
CA ASP A 299 6.85 -1.87 5.18
C ASP A 299 6.00 -2.72 6.12
N HIS A 300 6.60 -3.63 6.88
CA HIS A 300 6.06 -4.32 8.06
C HIS A 300 7.17 -5.11 8.76
N GLY A 301 6.84 -5.71 9.90
CA GLY A 301 7.67 -6.70 10.57
C GLY A 301 7.43 -8.13 10.06
N TYR A 302 7.86 -9.10 10.85
CA TYR A 302 7.88 -10.52 10.49
C TYR A 302 7.88 -11.38 11.76
N SER A 303 7.19 -12.51 11.75
CA SER A 303 7.21 -13.48 12.85
C SER A 303 8.40 -14.43 12.69
N LEU A 304 9.25 -14.51 13.70
CA LEU A 304 10.40 -15.43 13.76
C LEU A 304 10.13 -16.53 14.78
N GLY A 305 8.97 -17.17 14.66
CA GLY A 305 8.56 -18.27 15.52
C GLY A 305 7.63 -17.88 16.65
N GLU A 306 7.32 -16.59 16.84
CA GLU A 306 6.28 -16.19 17.79
C GLU A 306 4.98 -16.93 17.46
N PHE A 307 4.37 -17.54 18.47
CA PHE A 307 3.20 -18.38 18.30
C PHE A 307 3.40 -19.52 17.30
N ASN A 308 4.62 -20.01 17.10
CA ASN A 308 4.95 -20.98 16.05
C ASN A 308 4.56 -20.48 14.63
N MET A 309 4.58 -19.16 14.41
CA MET A 309 4.31 -18.51 13.13
C MET A 309 5.61 -18.12 12.42
N CYS A 310 5.56 -18.08 11.09
CA CYS A 310 6.46 -17.26 10.28
C CYS A 310 5.65 -16.23 9.48
N GLU A 311 6.30 -15.43 8.62
CA GLU A 311 5.65 -14.39 7.81
C GLU A 311 4.92 -13.31 8.63
N LYS A 312 3.92 -12.69 8.01
CA LYS A 312 3.25 -11.46 8.40
C LYS A 312 1.73 -11.68 8.43
N HIS A 313 0.93 -10.71 7.98
CA HIS A 313 -0.54 -10.71 7.87
C HIS A 313 -1.35 -10.32 9.12
N TYR A 314 -0.97 -10.79 10.30
CA TYR A 314 -1.77 -10.57 11.51
C TYR A 314 -1.51 -9.22 12.17
N ALA A 315 -2.45 -8.77 13.01
CA ALA A 315 -2.36 -7.53 13.80
C ALA A 315 -1.43 -7.62 15.05
N TYR A 316 -0.56 -8.63 15.13
CA TYR A 316 0.36 -8.82 16.26
C TYR A 316 1.57 -7.87 16.21
N GLU A 317 2.10 -7.50 17.38
CA GLU A 317 3.15 -6.49 17.54
C GLU A 317 4.40 -6.76 16.71
N GLN A 318 4.85 -8.02 16.61
CA GLN A 318 6.05 -8.37 15.82
C GLN A 318 5.86 -8.17 14.31
N ILE A 319 4.60 -8.08 13.84
CA ILE A 319 4.25 -7.83 12.44
C ILE A 319 3.92 -6.36 12.23
N ILE A 320 3.09 -5.76 13.08
CA ILE A 320 2.58 -4.42 12.84
C ILE A 320 3.53 -3.31 13.32
N ARG A 321 4.43 -3.60 14.27
CA ARG A 321 5.41 -2.63 14.76
C ARG A 321 6.67 -2.70 13.93
N ILE A 322 7.12 -1.54 13.45
CA ILE A 322 8.22 -1.39 12.49
C ILE A 322 9.36 -0.55 13.05
N PRO A 323 10.60 -0.72 12.54
CA PRO A 323 11.63 0.27 12.75
C PRO A 323 11.20 1.58 12.09
N MET A 324 11.48 2.72 12.75
CA MET A 324 11.25 4.04 12.18
C MET A 324 12.25 5.01 12.81
N ILE A 325 13.13 5.58 11.98
CA ILE A 325 14.16 6.51 12.40
C ILE A 325 14.19 7.67 11.40
N ALA A 326 14.19 8.92 11.89
CA ALA A 326 14.18 10.11 11.05
C ALA A 326 15.19 11.16 11.51
N ARG A 327 16.04 11.63 10.61
CA ARG A 327 16.93 12.78 10.80
C ARG A 327 16.42 13.96 9.99
N PHE A 328 16.35 15.14 10.62
CA PHE A 328 15.76 16.34 10.02
C PHE A 328 16.81 17.43 9.66
N PRO A 329 16.47 18.42 8.79
CA PRO A 329 17.31 19.50 8.25
C PRO A 329 18.02 20.49 9.21
N ASP A 330 18.24 20.14 10.48
CA ASP A 330 19.06 20.93 11.42
C ASP A 330 19.84 20.05 12.40
N GLN A 331 19.62 18.73 12.35
CA GLN A 331 20.20 17.73 13.24
C GLN A 331 20.04 18.04 14.74
N LYS A 332 19.04 18.85 15.12
CA LYS A 332 18.72 19.20 16.51
C LYS A 332 17.78 18.18 17.15
N ARG A 333 16.94 17.55 16.33
CA ARG A 333 15.97 16.53 16.73
C ARG A 333 16.68 15.19 16.93
N ARG A 334 16.95 14.82 18.18
CA ARG A 334 17.69 13.59 18.55
C ARG A 334 16.98 12.82 19.66
N GLY A 335 17.19 11.51 19.68
CA GLY A 335 16.65 10.62 20.71
C GLY A 335 15.21 10.21 20.45
N THR A 336 14.41 10.09 21.51
CA THR A 336 13.01 9.67 21.40
C THR A 336 12.12 10.91 21.28
N PRO A 337 11.28 11.04 20.23
CA PRO A 337 10.32 12.14 20.12
C PRO A 337 9.23 12.03 21.19
N PRO A 338 8.53 13.13 21.54
CA PRO A 338 7.50 13.16 22.59
C PRO A 338 6.16 12.49 22.21
N GLY A 339 6.15 11.54 21.27
CA GLY A 339 4.94 10.96 20.68
C GLY A 339 4.81 9.45 20.86
N ASP A 340 3.65 9.02 21.39
CA ASP A 340 3.43 7.64 21.82
C ASP A 340 3.10 6.64 20.71
N MET A 341 2.62 7.10 19.54
CA MET A 341 2.25 6.22 18.41
C MET A 341 2.33 6.96 17.07
N VAL A 342 3.27 6.56 16.20
CA VAL A 342 3.34 6.98 14.79
C VAL A 342 2.96 5.83 13.85
N MET A 343 2.62 6.15 12.61
CA MET A 343 2.29 5.17 11.57
C MET A 343 3.16 5.36 10.33
N LEU A 344 3.39 4.31 9.56
CA LEU A 344 4.12 4.37 8.29
C LEU A 344 3.54 5.43 7.33
N MET A 345 2.21 5.52 7.26
CA MET A 345 1.51 6.49 6.42
C MET A 345 1.68 7.95 6.89
N ASP A 346 2.23 8.19 8.08
CA ASP A 346 2.54 9.55 8.56
C ASP A 346 3.73 10.17 7.82
N ILE A 347 4.55 9.37 7.13
CA ILE A 347 5.68 9.87 6.36
C ILE A 347 5.20 10.81 5.25
N ALA A 348 4.14 10.44 4.51
CA ALA A 348 3.60 11.26 3.43
C ALA A 348 3.19 12.68 3.87
N PRO A 349 2.28 12.87 4.86
CA PRO A 349 1.92 14.20 5.34
C PRO A 349 3.08 14.92 6.03
N THR A 350 4.00 14.20 6.71
CA THR A 350 5.21 14.82 7.27
C THR A 350 6.08 15.41 6.15
N VAL A 351 6.32 14.65 5.09
CA VAL A 351 7.11 15.13 3.94
C VAL A 351 6.41 16.31 3.27
N MET A 352 5.10 16.24 3.04
CA MET A 352 4.32 17.33 2.46
C MET A 352 4.38 18.60 3.31
N ASP A 353 4.23 18.48 4.63
CA ASP A 353 4.34 19.61 5.56
C ASP A 353 5.71 20.30 5.47
N TYR A 354 6.81 19.55 5.52
CA TYR A 354 8.15 20.15 5.47
C TYR A 354 8.56 20.67 4.08
N CYS A 355 8.05 20.09 3.01
CA CYS A 355 8.48 20.41 1.65
C CYS A 355 7.55 21.42 0.96
N ALA A 356 6.25 21.33 1.23
CA ALA A 356 5.20 22.12 0.60
C ALA A 356 4.54 23.13 1.55
N GLY A 357 4.57 22.89 2.87
CA GLY A 357 3.85 23.70 3.85
C GLY A 357 2.33 23.52 3.82
N ASP A 358 1.86 22.48 3.12
CA ASP A 358 0.44 22.14 2.96
C ASP A 358 0.28 20.62 2.90
N ILE A 359 -0.73 20.10 3.59
CA ILE A 359 -1.05 18.66 3.65
C ILE A 359 -2.41 18.48 2.97
N PRO A 360 -2.51 17.69 1.89
CA PRO A 360 -3.78 17.41 1.23
C PRO A 360 -4.80 16.78 2.20
N ASP A 361 -6.05 17.25 2.16
CA ASP A 361 -7.14 16.81 3.04
C ASP A 361 -7.43 15.30 2.98
N GLU A 362 -7.10 14.64 1.86
CA GLU A 362 -7.31 13.19 1.72
C GLU A 362 -6.22 12.33 2.37
N MET A 363 -5.15 12.92 2.93
CA MET A 363 -4.16 12.20 3.72
C MET A 363 -4.66 12.05 5.16
N GLU A 364 -4.73 10.80 5.63
CA GLU A 364 -5.22 10.44 6.97
C GLU A 364 -4.08 10.34 8.00
N GLY A 365 -2.84 10.21 7.52
CA GLY A 365 -1.65 10.30 8.35
C GLY A 365 -1.52 11.68 9.01
N LYS A 366 -0.68 11.77 10.04
CA LYS A 366 -0.43 13.02 10.77
C LYS A 366 1.02 13.43 10.65
N SER A 367 1.27 14.73 10.42
CA SER A 367 2.63 15.24 10.31
C SER A 367 3.38 15.13 11.63
N TRP A 368 4.63 14.65 11.60
CA TRP A 368 5.50 14.65 12.76
C TRP A 368 5.95 16.05 13.20
N ARG A 369 5.64 17.11 12.43
CA ARG A 369 5.80 18.49 12.90
C ARG A 369 4.96 18.75 14.16
N GLU A 370 3.81 18.08 14.31
CA GLU A 370 2.99 18.18 15.51
C GLU A 370 3.69 17.65 16.78
N LEU A 371 4.80 16.91 16.63
CA LEU A 371 5.63 16.45 17.75
C LEU A 371 6.70 17.48 18.14
N GLU A 372 6.85 18.57 17.40
CA GLU A 372 7.79 19.66 17.68
C GLU A 372 7.21 20.62 18.73
N GLU A 373 7.24 20.24 20.00
CA GLU A 373 6.83 21.14 21.08
C GLU A 373 7.95 22.16 21.39
N PRO A 374 7.67 23.48 21.41
CA PRO A 374 8.68 24.53 21.66
C PRO A 374 9.33 24.47 23.05
N ASP A 375 8.69 23.84 24.03
CA ASP A 375 9.11 23.77 25.43
C ASP A 375 9.59 22.37 25.85
N GLY A 376 9.58 21.39 24.95
CA GLY A 376 9.97 20.01 25.23
C GLY A 376 9.00 19.25 26.15
N GLU A 377 7.88 19.86 26.55
CA GLU A 377 6.87 19.22 27.38
C GLU A 377 5.64 18.80 26.56
N ARG A 378 5.33 17.51 26.63
CA ARG A 378 4.23 16.86 25.92
C ARG A 378 2.86 17.37 26.42
N LYS A 379 2.06 17.98 25.53
CA LYS A 379 0.68 18.39 25.87
C LYS A 379 -0.39 17.38 25.44
N LYS A 380 -0.24 16.71 24.29
CA LYS A 380 -1.21 15.70 23.79
C LYS A 380 -0.55 14.65 22.87
N PRO A 381 -1.03 13.39 22.85
CA PRO A 381 -0.55 12.39 21.89
C PRO A 381 -0.97 12.76 20.46
N LEU A 382 -0.14 12.38 19.46
CA LEU A 382 -0.47 12.54 18.04
C LEU A 382 -1.80 11.82 17.68
N ARG A 383 -2.03 10.66 18.30
CA ARG A 383 -3.28 9.89 18.21
C ARG A 383 -3.50 9.06 19.47
N ASP A 384 -4.76 8.73 19.75
CA ASP A 384 -5.16 7.89 20.88
C ASP A 384 -5.31 6.41 20.50
N ALA A 385 -5.49 6.11 19.22
CA ALA A 385 -5.52 4.76 18.68
C ALA A 385 -5.02 4.72 17.22
N LEU A 386 -4.63 3.52 16.79
CA LEU A 386 -4.41 3.18 15.38
C LEU A 386 -5.39 2.10 14.95
N PHE A 387 -5.77 2.14 13.68
CA PHE A 387 -6.61 1.13 13.05
C PHE A 387 -5.77 0.33 12.07
N PHE A 388 -5.92 -0.98 12.17
CA PHE A 388 -5.34 -1.96 11.28
C PHE A 388 -6.46 -2.56 10.45
N ASP A 389 -6.19 -2.74 9.17
CA ASP A 389 -7.08 -3.35 8.22
C ASP A 389 -6.33 -4.44 7.46
N PHE A 390 -6.97 -5.58 7.27
CA PHE A 390 -6.45 -6.65 6.44
C PHE A 390 -7.58 -7.39 5.73
N TRP A 391 -7.33 -7.77 4.49
CA TRP A 391 -8.28 -8.51 3.67
C TRP A 391 -7.55 -9.42 2.67
N HIS A 392 -8.16 -10.56 2.35
CA HIS A 392 -7.60 -11.55 1.43
C HIS A 392 -8.73 -12.32 0.74
N ASN A 393 -8.60 -12.69 -0.53
CA ASN A 393 -9.62 -13.47 -1.26
C ASN A 393 -9.86 -14.86 -0.66
N GLN A 394 -8.82 -15.53 -0.18
CA GLN A 394 -8.92 -16.85 0.44
C GLN A 394 -9.29 -16.72 1.92
N ARG A 395 -10.50 -16.21 2.19
CA ARG A 395 -11.00 -15.90 3.55
C ARG A 395 -11.08 -17.13 4.45
N GLU A 396 -11.21 -18.31 3.86
CA GLU A 396 -11.19 -19.58 4.58
C GLU A 396 -9.80 -19.95 5.07
N ILE A 397 -8.74 -19.42 4.45
CA ILE A 397 -7.33 -19.66 4.81
C ILE A 397 -6.84 -18.57 5.76
N LEU A 398 -7.12 -17.32 5.42
CA LEU A 398 -6.72 -16.16 6.20
C LEU A 398 -7.89 -15.18 6.21
N PRO A 399 -8.70 -15.15 7.29
CA PRO A 399 -9.86 -14.29 7.32
C PRO A 399 -9.43 -12.82 7.28
N PRO A 400 -10.19 -11.97 6.57
CA PRO A 400 -10.08 -10.54 6.74
C PRO A 400 -10.20 -10.18 8.22
N MET A 401 -9.43 -9.19 8.66
CA MET A 401 -9.44 -8.77 10.05
C MET A 401 -9.28 -7.27 10.16
N GLN A 402 -9.87 -6.71 11.20
CA GLN A 402 -9.63 -5.32 11.60
C GLN A 402 -9.16 -5.31 13.04
N ALA A 403 -8.27 -4.38 13.38
CA ALA A 403 -7.88 -4.18 14.76
C ALA A 403 -7.87 -2.71 15.12
N ILE A 404 -8.17 -2.43 16.39
CA ILE A 404 -7.95 -1.12 16.98
C ILE A 404 -6.94 -1.29 18.12
N ARG A 405 -5.87 -0.50 18.09
CA ARG A 405 -4.81 -0.55 19.10
C ARG A 405 -4.59 0.83 19.69
N THR A 406 -4.77 0.93 21.00
CA THR A 406 -4.41 2.09 21.80
C THR A 406 -2.99 1.90 22.35
N GLU A 407 -2.50 2.83 23.16
CA GLU A 407 -1.22 2.66 23.85
C GLU A 407 -1.16 1.38 24.69
N ARG A 408 -2.27 1.00 25.33
CA ARG A 408 -2.35 -0.13 26.26
C ARG A 408 -3.15 -1.31 25.76
N TYR A 409 -4.29 -1.09 25.11
CA TYR A 409 -5.19 -2.19 24.73
C TYR A 409 -5.29 -2.36 23.23
N LYS A 410 -5.42 -3.62 22.78
CA LYS A 410 -5.65 -3.97 21.38
C LYS A 410 -6.83 -4.94 21.27
N LEU A 411 -7.75 -4.67 20.35
CA LEU A 411 -8.86 -5.54 19.98
C LEU A 411 -8.70 -5.94 18.52
N ILE A 412 -8.78 -7.24 18.22
CA ILE A 412 -8.74 -7.81 16.88
C ILE A 412 -10.11 -8.47 16.61
N ASP A 413 -10.71 -8.10 15.48
CA ASP A 413 -12.00 -8.60 15.00
C ASP A 413 -11.78 -9.32 13.66
N TYR A 414 -12.04 -10.63 13.64
CA TYR A 414 -11.89 -11.47 12.45
C TYR A 414 -13.23 -11.55 11.72
N GLU A 415 -13.27 -11.04 10.50
CA GLU A 415 -14.49 -11.04 9.70
C GLU A 415 -14.98 -12.47 9.46
N TYR A 416 -16.29 -12.70 9.59
CA TYR A 416 -16.96 -14.00 9.47
C TYR A 416 -16.68 -15.04 10.55
N MET A 417 -15.79 -14.76 11.50
CA MET A 417 -15.48 -15.67 12.58
C MET A 417 -16.28 -15.33 13.85
N PRO A 418 -16.65 -16.34 14.67
CA PRO A 418 -17.44 -16.11 15.89
C PRO A 418 -16.60 -15.59 17.07
N TYR A 419 -15.30 -15.35 16.89
CA TYR A 419 -14.36 -15.01 17.94
C TYR A 419 -13.61 -13.70 17.64
N LYS A 420 -13.13 -13.07 18.71
CA LYS A 420 -12.29 -11.88 18.70
C LYS A 420 -11.15 -12.07 19.69
N GLU A 421 -10.16 -11.18 19.63
CA GLU A 421 -9.05 -11.16 20.59
C GLU A 421 -8.92 -9.80 21.25
N LEU A 422 -8.67 -9.79 22.56
CA LEU A 422 -8.44 -8.57 23.35
C LEU A 422 -7.17 -8.74 24.19
N TYR A 423 -6.25 -7.77 24.11
CA TYR A 423 -4.98 -7.80 24.82
C TYR A 423 -4.77 -6.54 25.66
N ASP A 424 -4.19 -6.71 26.86
CA ASP A 424 -3.63 -5.64 27.70
C ASP A 424 -2.10 -5.64 27.52
N LEU A 425 -1.61 -4.84 26.58
CA LEU A 425 -0.21 -4.76 26.15
C LEU A 425 0.73 -4.24 27.24
N GLU A 426 0.20 -3.61 28.31
CA GLU A 426 1.00 -3.22 29.46
C GLU A 426 1.32 -4.43 30.35
N LYS A 427 0.35 -5.32 30.57
CA LYS A 427 0.52 -6.53 31.37
C LYS A 427 1.10 -7.70 30.58
N ASP A 428 0.78 -7.75 29.28
CA ASP A 428 1.10 -8.84 28.38
C ASP A 428 1.56 -8.30 27.02
N PRO A 429 2.78 -7.73 26.95
CA PRO A 429 3.31 -7.14 25.72
C PRO A 429 3.58 -8.17 24.62
N LEU A 430 3.62 -9.46 24.97
CA LEU A 430 3.78 -10.58 24.03
C LEU A 430 2.43 -11.12 23.55
N GLU A 431 1.32 -10.55 23.99
CA GLU A 431 -0.04 -10.90 23.54
C GLU A 431 -0.38 -12.38 23.74
N ARG A 432 0.04 -13.00 24.84
CA ARG A 432 -0.18 -14.42 25.16
C ARG A 432 -1.61 -14.72 25.60
N GLU A 433 -2.24 -13.84 26.38
CA GLU A 433 -3.53 -14.09 27.01
C GLU A 433 -4.65 -13.33 26.30
N ASN A 434 -5.59 -14.06 25.68
CA ASN A 434 -6.78 -13.43 25.11
C ASN A 434 -7.82 -13.12 26.20
N LEU A 435 -8.07 -11.84 26.43
CA LEU A 435 -8.95 -11.32 27.48
C LEU A 435 -10.40 -11.07 27.02
N ILE A 436 -10.78 -11.52 25.83
CA ILE A 436 -12.06 -11.15 25.18
C ILE A 436 -13.31 -11.48 26.02
N ASP A 437 -13.23 -12.53 26.84
CA ASP A 437 -14.29 -13.01 27.74
C ASP A 437 -13.86 -13.00 29.22
N SER A 438 -12.73 -12.38 29.54
CA SER A 438 -12.22 -12.28 30.90
C SER A 438 -12.98 -11.23 31.71
N ALA A 439 -13.38 -11.60 32.93
CA ALA A 439 -14.10 -10.71 33.84
C ALA A 439 -13.29 -9.43 34.14
N GLY A 440 -13.95 -8.27 34.07
CA GLY A 440 -13.35 -6.97 34.34
C GLY A 440 -12.86 -6.21 33.09
N TYR A 441 -12.86 -6.84 31.92
CA TYR A 441 -12.49 -6.20 30.65
C TYR A 441 -13.70 -5.79 29.78
N GLU A 442 -14.93 -5.94 30.27
CA GLU A 442 -16.16 -5.68 29.50
C GLU A 442 -16.27 -4.21 29.06
N THR A 443 -15.83 -3.29 29.93
CA THR A 443 -15.84 -1.85 29.60
C THR A 443 -14.78 -1.52 28.56
N VAL A 444 -13.60 -2.13 28.65
CA VAL A 444 -12.50 -1.95 27.69
C VAL A 444 -12.91 -2.48 26.31
N LYS A 445 -13.47 -3.71 26.26
CA LYS A 445 -14.02 -4.31 25.04
C LYS A 445 -15.02 -3.39 24.36
N LYS A 446 -16.03 -2.91 25.10
CA LYS A 446 -17.05 -1.99 24.57
C LYS A 446 -16.47 -0.66 24.07
N ASP A 447 -15.48 -0.11 24.77
CA ASP A 447 -14.81 1.12 24.34
C ASP A 447 -14.08 0.91 23.01
N LEU A 448 -13.28 -0.16 22.90
CA LEU A 448 -12.55 -0.48 21.68
C LEU A 448 -13.48 -0.80 20.50
N GLU A 449 -14.56 -1.56 20.73
CA GLU A 449 -15.57 -1.82 19.69
C GLU A 449 -16.25 -0.52 19.20
N LYS A 450 -16.52 0.41 20.12
CA LYS A 450 -17.07 1.73 19.79
C LYS A 450 -16.05 2.56 18.99
N ARG A 451 -14.78 2.58 19.38
CA ARG A 451 -13.72 3.28 18.65
C ARG A 451 -13.52 2.71 17.25
N MET A 452 -13.47 1.38 17.13
CA MET A 452 -13.36 0.69 15.85
C MET A 452 -14.55 1.02 14.93
N SER A 453 -15.78 1.01 15.47
CA SER A 453 -16.99 1.37 14.71
C SER A 453 -17.00 2.85 14.28
N LYS A 454 -16.59 3.75 15.19
CA LYS A 454 -16.45 5.18 14.90
C LYS A 454 -15.44 5.40 13.78
N TRP A 455 -14.27 4.78 13.91
CA TRP A 455 -13.20 4.91 12.94
C TRP A 455 -13.63 4.39 11.57
N LYS A 456 -14.25 3.19 11.51
CA LYS A 456 -14.76 2.62 10.24
C LYS A 456 -15.69 3.59 9.51
N LYS A 457 -16.51 4.32 10.26
CA LYS A 457 -17.40 5.35 9.72
C LYS A 457 -16.65 6.60 9.26
N GLU A 458 -15.66 7.07 10.02
CA GLU A 458 -14.94 8.32 9.73
C GLU A 458 -14.01 8.19 8.52
N THR A 459 -13.52 6.99 8.21
CA THR A 459 -12.61 6.74 7.09
C THR A 459 -13.29 6.09 5.89
N ASP A 460 -14.64 6.08 5.85
CA ASP A 460 -15.42 5.41 4.80
C ASP A 460 -15.06 3.93 4.57
N TRP A 461 -14.70 3.22 5.66
CA TRP A 461 -14.46 1.79 5.58
C TRP A 461 -15.77 1.07 5.25
N VAL A 462 -15.72 0.26 4.19
CA VAL A 462 -16.81 -0.62 3.80
C VAL A 462 -16.34 -2.06 3.88
N LYS A 463 -17.25 -2.92 4.33
CA LYS A 463 -17.01 -4.35 4.39
C LYS A 463 -16.78 -4.86 2.97
N ARG A 464 -15.63 -5.49 2.73
CA ARG A 464 -15.24 -6.02 1.41
C ARG A 464 -15.80 -7.42 1.33
N ASP A 465 -16.99 -7.60 0.76
CA ASP A 465 -17.67 -8.90 0.58
C ASP A 465 -17.42 -9.44 -0.84
N LYS A 466 -17.35 -10.77 -1.00
CA LYS A 466 -17.25 -11.37 -2.34
C LYS A 466 -18.57 -11.11 -3.03
N MET A 467 -18.57 -10.26 -4.05
CA MET A 467 -19.78 -10.04 -4.84
C MET A 467 -20.06 -11.30 -5.66
N ALA A 468 -21.22 -11.91 -5.46
CA ALA A 468 -21.74 -12.94 -6.35
C ALA A 468 -22.51 -12.28 -7.49
N LEU A 469 -21.94 -12.28 -8.69
CA LEU A 469 -22.64 -11.88 -9.90
C LEU A 469 -23.62 -12.99 -10.26
N ASN A 470 -24.89 -12.76 -9.93
CA ASN A 470 -25.96 -13.73 -10.16
C ASN A 470 -26.68 -13.55 -11.50
N THR A 471 -26.57 -12.37 -12.10
CA THR A 471 -27.26 -12.03 -13.35
C THR A 471 -26.39 -11.14 -14.21
N ILE A 472 -26.28 -11.51 -15.49
CA ILE A 472 -25.77 -10.67 -16.57
C ILE A 472 -26.90 -10.40 -17.54
N TYR A 473 -26.71 -9.44 -18.43
CA TYR A 473 -27.65 -9.17 -19.51
C TYR A 473 -26.94 -9.39 -20.83
N ILE A 474 -27.62 -10.02 -21.79
CA ILE A 474 -27.07 -10.33 -23.10
C ILE A 474 -27.95 -9.76 -24.21
N SER A 475 -27.34 -9.28 -25.29
CA SER A 475 -28.05 -8.77 -26.46
C SER A 475 -27.34 -9.18 -27.75
N GLU A 476 -28.13 -9.73 -28.69
CA GLU A 476 -27.71 -9.93 -30.07
C GLU A 476 -27.98 -8.63 -30.82
N SER A 477 -26.93 -7.90 -31.19
CA SER A 477 -27.09 -6.72 -32.05
C SER A 477 -26.35 -6.93 -33.37
N PRO A 478 -26.88 -6.49 -34.52
CA PRO A 478 -26.12 -6.45 -35.75
C PRO A 478 -24.83 -5.65 -35.53
N ALA A 479 -23.70 -6.09 -36.10
CA ALA A 479 -22.38 -5.46 -35.96
C ALA A 479 -22.35 -3.93 -36.26
N SER A 480 -23.40 -3.39 -36.89
CA SER A 480 -23.57 -1.97 -37.22
C SER A 480 -24.27 -1.11 -36.16
N LYS A 481 -24.80 -1.68 -35.06
CA LYS A 481 -25.54 -0.92 -34.03
C LYS A 481 -25.12 -1.33 -32.61
N LYS A 482 -24.07 -0.68 -32.09
CA LYS A 482 -23.65 -0.88 -30.70
C LYS A 482 -24.77 -0.43 -29.74
N PRO A 483 -25.04 -1.17 -28.66
CA PRO A 483 -26.08 -0.79 -27.70
C PRO A 483 -25.67 0.43 -26.88
N GLU A 484 -26.63 1.32 -26.62
CA GLU A 484 -26.43 2.51 -25.80
C GLU A 484 -26.44 2.15 -24.30
N PRO A 485 -25.40 2.48 -23.51
CA PRO A 485 -25.30 2.12 -22.09
C PRO A 485 -26.47 2.60 -21.23
N ALA A 486 -27.06 3.75 -21.59
CA ALA A 486 -28.23 4.32 -20.91
C ALA A 486 -29.48 3.42 -21.03
N ASP A 487 -29.59 2.61 -22.08
CA ASP A 487 -30.70 1.67 -22.26
C ASP A 487 -30.55 0.42 -21.38
N ILE A 488 -29.29 0.05 -21.09
CA ILE A 488 -28.94 -1.07 -20.21
C ILE A 488 -29.26 -0.72 -18.76
N LEU A 489 -28.82 0.46 -18.31
CA LEU A 489 -29.10 0.97 -16.95
C LEU A 489 -30.61 1.12 -16.69
N LYS A 490 -31.39 1.43 -17.73
CA LYS A 490 -32.86 1.53 -17.67
C LYS A 490 -33.58 0.20 -17.83
N ARG A 491 -32.86 -0.90 -18.10
CA ARG A 491 -33.41 -2.24 -18.40
C ARG A 491 -34.44 -2.20 -19.55
N ASN A 492 -34.17 -1.43 -20.60
CA ASN A 492 -35.05 -1.27 -21.76
C ASN A 492 -35.12 -2.54 -22.64
N SER A 493 -36.09 -2.60 -23.56
CA SER A 493 -36.31 -3.72 -24.49
C SER A 493 -35.10 -3.99 -25.40
N GLY A 494 -34.59 -5.22 -25.42
CA GLY A 494 -33.46 -5.66 -26.26
C GLY A 494 -32.37 -6.45 -25.52
N TRP A 495 -32.46 -6.52 -24.19
CA TRP A 495 -31.54 -7.26 -23.32
C TRP A 495 -32.24 -8.43 -22.65
N THR A 496 -31.63 -9.61 -22.69
CA THR A 496 -32.12 -10.82 -22.01
C THR A 496 -31.32 -11.04 -20.74
N PRO A 497 -31.95 -11.16 -19.56
CA PRO A 497 -31.24 -11.52 -18.34
C PRO A 497 -30.83 -13.00 -18.39
N LEU A 498 -29.55 -13.27 -18.16
CA LEU A 498 -29.03 -14.62 -17.96
C LEU A 498 -28.66 -14.80 -16.49
N LYS A 499 -29.23 -15.82 -15.86
CA LYS A 499 -28.93 -16.19 -14.49
C LYS A 499 -27.78 -17.17 -14.45
N ARG A 500 -27.01 -17.12 -13.37
CA ARG A 500 -25.93 -18.06 -13.12
C ARG A 500 -26.49 -19.36 -12.54
N GLU A 501 -26.14 -20.49 -13.15
CA GLU A 501 -26.52 -21.83 -12.71
C GLU A 501 -25.27 -22.71 -12.56
N ASN A 502 -25.10 -23.37 -11.42
CA ASN A 502 -23.92 -24.20 -11.12
C ASN A 502 -22.56 -23.50 -11.34
N GLY A 503 -22.52 -22.18 -11.12
CA GLY A 503 -21.33 -21.36 -11.31
C GLY A 503 -21.06 -20.90 -12.74
N VAL A 504 -21.95 -21.23 -13.69
CA VAL A 504 -21.81 -20.96 -15.13
C VAL A 504 -22.99 -20.11 -15.65
N PHE A 505 -22.74 -19.22 -16.59
CA PHE A 505 -23.75 -18.59 -17.42
C PHE A 505 -23.81 -19.34 -18.76
N ASP A 506 -24.96 -19.91 -19.10
CA ASP A 506 -25.14 -20.66 -20.34
C ASP A 506 -25.35 -19.70 -21.52
N LEU A 507 -24.39 -19.65 -22.45
CA LEU A 507 -24.47 -18.84 -23.66
C LEU A 507 -24.82 -19.68 -24.90
N SER A 508 -25.16 -20.95 -24.75
CA SER A 508 -25.41 -21.87 -25.86
C SER A 508 -26.48 -21.39 -26.84
N ALA A 509 -27.49 -20.67 -26.35
CA ALA A 509 -28.53 -20.04 -27.17
C ALA A 509 -27.99 -18.99 -28.16
N TYR A 510 -26.80 -18.44 -27.88
CA TYR A 510 -26.14 -17.39 -28.66
C TYR A 510 -24.96 -17.90 -29.49
N ALA A 511 -24.72 -19.22 -29.51
CA ALA A 511 -23.56 -19.82 -30.18
C ALA A 511 -23.50 -19.59 -31.70
N GLN A 512 -24.64 -19.26 -32.32
CA GLN A 512 -24.74 -18.96 -33.77
C GLN A 512 -24.67 -17.46 -34.09
N SER A 513 -24.67 -16.60 -33.07
CA SER A 513 -24.48 -15.16 -33.27
C SER A 513 -23.07 -14.87 -33.78
N LYS A 514 -22.91 -13.82 -34.58
CA LYS A 514 -21.59 -13.33 -35.02
C LYS A 514 -20.96 -12.38 -34.00
N THR A 515 -21.80 -11.55 -33.39
CA THR A 515 -21.43 -10.58 -32.37
C THR A 515 -22.48 -10.61 -31.28
N CYS A 516 -22.03 -10.62 -30.03
CA CYS A 516 -22.88 -10.62 -28.86
C CYS A 516 -22.37 -9.61 -27.83
N TYR A 517 -23.27 -8.86 -27.19
CA TYR A 517 -22.91 -7.94 -26.14
C TYR A 517 -23.33 -8.50 -24.78
N ILE A 518 -22.41 -8.56 -23.83
CA ILE A 518 -22.69 -8.89 -22.43
C ILE A 518 -22.59 -7.61 -21.61
N ALA A 519 -23.64 -7.32 -20.86
CA ALA A 519 -23.69 -6.26 -19.88
C ALA A 519 -23.67 -6.83 -18.47
N ILE A 520 -22.70 -6.38 -17.68
CA ILE A 520 -22.57 -6.70 -16.26
C ILE A 520 -23.01 -5.46 -15.47
N PRO A 521 -24.20 -5.49 -14.82
CA PRO A 521 -24.63 -4.40 -13.98
C PRO A 521 -23.78 -4.35 -12.72
N VAL A 522 -23.47 -3.13 -12.28
CA VAL A 522 -22.85 -2.91 -10.99
C VAL A 522 -23.94 -2.76 -9.96
N GLU A 523 -24.24 -3.83 -9.22
CA GLU A 523 -25.34 -3.86 -8.26
C GLU A 523 -24.95 -3.30 -6.88
N ASN A 524 -23.69 -3.46 -6.47
CA ASN A 524 -23.14 -2.81 -5.28
C ASN A 524 -22.05 -1.82 -5.70
N GLY A 525 -22.15 -0.60 -5.18
CA GLY A 525 -21.15 0.43 -5.41
C GLY A 525 -19.88 0.11 -4.63
N SER A 526 -18.75 0.53 -5.16
CA SER A 526 -17.45 0.42 -4.55
C SER A 526 -16.69 1.72 -4.78
N ASN A 527 -16.09 2.26 -3.70
CA ASN A 527 -15.13 3.36 -3.79
C ASN A 527 -13.78 2.92 -4.41
N TYR A 528 -13.63 1.62 -4.67
CA TYR A 528 -12.43 1.02 -5.23
C TYR A 528 -12.65 0.59 -6.69
N ASP A 529 -11.56 0.53 -7.45
CA ASP A 529 -11.54 0.12 -8.86
C ASP A 529 -12.08 -1.32 -9.03
N PRO A 530 -13.19 -1.54 -9.73
CA PRO A 530 -13.59 -2.87 -10.16
C PRO A 530 -12.56 -3.40 -11.14
N PHE A 531 -11.97 -4.53 -10.80
CA PHE A 531 -11.17 -5.23 -11.78
C PHE A 531 -12.01 -6.18 -12.61
N ILE A 532 -11.79 -6.18 -13.92
CA ILE A 532 -12.41 -7.15 -14.82
C ILE A 532 -11.29 -7.80 -15.59
N ASN A 533 -10.92 -9.01 -15.20
CA ASN A 533 -9.91 -9.80 -15.90
C ASN A 533 -10.59 -10.76 -16.87
N LEU A 534 -10.86 -10.28 -18.07
CA LEU A 534 -11.49 -11.11 -19.08
C LEU A 534 -10.49 -12.09 -19.70
N ARG A 535 -10.49 -13.33 -19.20
CA ARG A 535 -9.81 -14.46 -19.82
C ARG A 535 -10.79 -15.20 -20.73
N ILE A 536 -10.36 -15.56 -21.93
CA ILE A 536 -11.17 -16.38 -22.83
C ILE A 536 -10.27 -17.44 -23.44
N THR A 537 -10.76 -18.67 -23.37
CA THR A 537 -9.99 -19.87 -23.65
C THR A 537 -10.75 -20.67 -24.69
N ASN A 538 -10.29 -20.68 -25.94
CA ASN A 538 -10.98 -21.45 -26.97
C ASN A 538 -10.95 -22.97 -26.70
N GLN A 539 -11.67 -23.77 -27.49
CA GLN A 539 -11.70 -25.24 -27.34
C GLN A 539 -10.31 -25.91 -27.40
N GLU A 540 -9.27 -25.20 -27.86
CA GLU A 540 -7.87 -25.64 -27.90
C GLU A 540 -6.99 -25.07 -26.77
N ASN A 541 -7.58 -24.44 -25.75
CA ASN A 541 -6.89 -23.74 -24.66
C ASN A 541 -6.02 -22.52 -25.06
N LYS A 542 -6.27 -21.90 -26.22
CA LYS A 542 -5.56 -20.67 -26.63
C LYS A 542 -6.28 -19.42 -26.09
N LYS A 543 -5.49 -18.51 -25.53
CA LYS A 543 -5.95 -17.20 -25.01
C LYS A 543 -6.37 -16.29 -26.17
N ALA A 544 -7.57 -15.72 -26.11
CA ALA A 544 -8.04 -14.68 -27.04
C ALA A 544 -8.27 -13.35 -26.30
N ALA A 545 -7.84 -12.23 -26.88
CA ALA A 545 -8.11 -10.89 -26.36
C ALA A 545 -9.42 -10.38 -26.94
N ILE A 546 -10.40 -10.06 -26.10
CA ILE A 546 -11.71 -9.56 -26.53
C ILE A 546 -11.90 -8.10 -26.07
N PRO A 547 -12.41 -7.21 -26.95
CA PRO A 547 -12.77 -5.85 -26.58
C PRO A 547 -13.82 -5.75 -25.47
N TYR A 548 -13.59 -4.89 -24.48
CA TYR A 548 -14.61 -4.46 -23.53
C TYR A 548 -14.46 -2.98 -23.15
N LEU A 549 -15.56 -2.41 -22.66
CA LEU A 549 -15.72 -1.01 -22.30
C LEU A 549 -16.41 -0.88 -20.93
N GLY A 550 -15.89 -0.02 -20.07
CA GLY A 550 -16.54 0.39 -18.83
C GLY A 550 -17.28 1.72 -19.00
N TYR A 551 -18.49 1.83 -18.44
CA TYR A 551 -19.31 3.04 -18.54
C TYR A 551 -19.74 3.59 -17.17
N TYR A 552 -19.86 4.92 -17.08
CA TYR A 552 -20.45 5.65 -15.96
C TYR A 552 -21.43 6.71 -16.47
N LYS A 553 -22.69 6.66 -16.04
CA LYS A 553 -23.75 7.61 -16.48
C LYS A 553 -23.85 7.81 -18.00
N GLY A 554 -23.51 6.78 -18.78
CA GLY A 554 -23.54 6.79 -20.25
C GLY A 554 -22.22 7.14 -20.94
N GLU A 555 -21.21 7.61 -20.21
CA GLU A 555 -19.89 7.95 -20.75
C GLU A 555 -18.91 6.78 -20.62
N VAL A 556 -18.04 6.58 -21.61
CA VAL A 556 -16.95 5.60 -21.55
C VAL A 556 -15.93 6.06 -20.53
N ILE A 557 -15.69 5.26 -19.50
CA ILE A 557 -14.66 5.52 -18.48
C ILE A 557 -13.44 4.62 -18.60
N TYR A 558 -13.51 3.51 -19.35
CA TYR A 558 -12.37 2.60 -19.55
C TYR A 558 -12.52 1.69 -20.79
N SER A 559 -11.38 1.24 -21.37
CA SER A 559 -11.31 0.21 -22.42
C SER A 559 -10.02 -0.60 -22.34
N ASN A 560 -10.06 -1.90 -22.66
CA ASN A 560 -8.88 -2.75 -22.81
C ASN A 560 -8.32 -2.81 -24.25
N VAL A 561 -8.85 -2.01 -25.17
CA VAL A 561 -8.39 -1.93 -26.56
C VAL A 561 -7.93 -0.51 -26.86
N VAL A 562 -6.84 -0.35 -27.60
CA VAL A 562 -6.38 0.97 -28.07
C VAL A 562 -7.47 1.58 -28.96
N TRP A 563 -8.27 2.46 -28.37
CA TRP A 563 -9.49 3.04 -28.95
C TRP A 563 -9.24 3.83 -30.25
N LYS A 564 -7.97 4.14 -30.57
CA LYS A 564 -7.55 4.84 -31.80
C LYS A 564 -7.81 4.05 -33.08
N THR A 565 -7.82 2.71 -33.03
CA THR A 565 -7.79 1.90 -34.27
C THR A 565 -9.16 1.64 -34.86
N LEU A 566 -10.24 1.86 -34.10
CA LEU A 566 -11.58 1.41 -34.51
C LEU A 566 -12.50 2.53 -35.03
N HIS A 567 -12.48 3.77 -34.52
CA HIS A 567 -13.67 4.65 -34.68
C HIS A 567 -13.51 6.11 -35.11
N GLY A 568 -12.31 6.68 -35.33
CA GLY A 568 -12.21 8.05 -35.89
C GLY A 568 -12.95 9.17 -35.12
N ILE A 569 -13.37 8.92 -33.89
CA ILE A 569 -14.04 9.89 -33.01
C ILE A 569 -12.96 10.79 -32.39
N LYS A 570 -13.15 12.12 -32.51
CA LYS A 570 -12.33 13.10 -31.79
C LYS A 570 -12.76 13.14 -30.33
N THR A 571 -12.02 12.46 -29.47
CA THR A 571 -11.98 12.78 -28.04
C THR A 571 -11.42 14.20 -27.84
N PRO A 572 -11.73 14.89 -26.73
CA PRO A 572 -11.05 16.12 -26.37
C PRO A 572 -9.53 15.91 -26.47
N ALA A 573 -8.85 16.86 -27.10
CA ALA A 573 -7.51 16.70 -27.66
C ALA A 573 -6.56 15.84 -26.80
N PHE A 574 -6.16 14.69 -27.35
CA PHE A 574 -4.90 14.00 -27.06
C PHE A 574 -3.76 15.03 -27.01
N ARG A 575 -3.28 15.36 -25.80
CA ARG A 575 -1.95 15.96 -25.61
C ARG A 575 -1.00 14.81 -25.28
N GLY A 576 0.12 14.75 -25.99
CA GLY A 576 1.03 13.60 -25.99
C GLY A 576 1.58 13.23 -24.61
N GLY A 577 1.80 11.93 -24.41
CA GLY A 577 2.39 11.34 -23.21
C GLY A 577 1.38 11.10 -22.09
N PHE A 578 1.35 9.87 -21.57
CA PHE A 578 0.58 9.44 -20.40
C PHE A 578 -0.94 9.34 -20.61
N ASP A 579 -1.47 8.11 -20.49
CA ASP A 579 -2.91 7.87 -20.40
C ASP A 579 -3.23 7.46 -18.95
N PHE A 580 -3.60 8.46 -18.14
CA PHE A 580 -4.24 8.26 -16.85
C PHE A 580 -5.73 8.09 -17.10
N GLY A 581 -6.19 6.84 -17.22
CA GLY A 581 -7.59 6.53 -17.02
C GLY A 581 -7.94 6.73 -15.55
N TYR A 582 -8.49 7.90 -15.21
CA TYR A 582 -9.16 8.12 -13.93
C TYR A 582 -10.38 7.18 -13.87
N ASN A 583 -10.22 6.01 -13.25
CA ASN A 583 -11.34 5.10 -13.03
C ASN A 583 -12.21 5.70 -11.91
N ALA A 584 -13.34 6.29 -12.30
CA ALA A 584 -14.33 6.77 -11.34
C ALA A 584 -14.81 5.59 -10.46
N PRO A 585 -15.05 5.81 -9.15
CA PRO A 585 -15.63 4.80 -8.29
C PRO A 585 -16.91 4.23 -8.91
N LEU A 586 -17.12 2.94 -8.71
CA LEU A 586 -18.34 2.29 -9.15
C LEU A 586 -19.49 2.66 -8.23
N HIS A 587 -20.56 3.16 -8.79
CA HIS A 587 -21.78 3.44 -8.08
C HIS A 587 -22.85 2.42 -8.46
N ALA A 588 -23.44 1.79 -7.44
CA ALA A 588 -24.57 0.89 -7.60
C ALA A 588 -25.64 1.51 -8.49
N GLY A 589 -26.05 0.81 -9.54
CA GLY A 589 -27.10 1.25 -10.45
C GLY A 589 -26.74 2.45 -11.35
N GLN A 590 -25.49 2.91 -11.39
CA GLN A 590 -25.04 3.99 -12.29
C GLN A 590 -23.94 3.55 -13.26
N ASN A 591 -23.35 2.38 -13.03
CA ASN A 591 -22.29 1.80 -13.85
C ASN A 591 -22.72 0.48 -14.48
N VAL A 592 -22.23 0.23 -15.69
CA VAL A 592 -22.36 -1.02 -16.43
C VAL A 592 -21.04 -1.29 -17.12
N ILE A 593 -20.65 -2.57 -17.17
CA ILE A 593 -19.55 -3.02 -18.01
C ILE A 593 -20.13 -3.73 -19.22
N LEU A 594 -19.67 -3.33 -20.40
CA LEU A 594 -20.08 -3.91 -21.67
C LEU A 594 -18.91 -4.68 -22.30
N ILE A 595 -19.14 -5.96 -22.58
CA ILE A 595 -18.19 -6.84 -23.26
C ILE A 595 -18.74 -7.11 -24.66
N GLU A 596 -17.92 -6.92 -25.68
CA GLU A 596 -18.25 -7.21 -27.08
C GLU A 596 -17.60 -8.53 -27.48
N LEU A 597 -18.37 -9.60 -27.52
CA LEU A 597 -17.91 -10.93 -27.93
C LEU A 597 -18.08 -11.08 -29.46
N GLU A 598 -16.98 -11.31 -30.17
CA GLU A 598 -17.00 -11.78 -31.56
C GLU A 598 -16.80 -13.30 -31.58
N THR A 599 -17.81 -14.03 -32.06
CA THR A 599 -17.90 -15.49 -31.98
C THR A 599 -17.68 -16.09 -33.37
N ASP A 600 -16.42 -16.09 -33.83
CA ASP A 600 -16.11 -16.62 -35.16
C ASP A 600 -15.99 -18.16 -35.19
N LYS A 601 -15.85 -18.82 -34.04
CA LYS A 601 -15.79 -20.29 -33.87
C LYS A 601 -16.26 -20.63 -32.45
N GLY A 602 -17.07 -21.68 -32.26
CA GLY A 602 -17.63 -22.07 -30.95
C GLY A 602 -16.60 -22.04 -29.81
N LEU A 603 -16.63 -20.96 -29.03
CA LEU A 603 -15.71 -20.65 -27.94
C LEU A 603 -16.40 -20.99 -26.62
N LEU A 604 -15.76 -21.83 -25.80
CA LEU A 604 -15.97 -21.78 -24.35
C LEU A 604 -15.28 -20.49 -23.85
N ALA A 605 -15.85 -19.77 -22.89
CA ALA A 605 -15.22 -18.57 -22.35
C ALA A 605 -15.23 -18.60 -20.82
N GLU A 606 -14.14 -18.26 -20.15
CA GLU A 606 -14.08 -18.19 -18.68
C GLU A 606 -13.56 -16.82 -18.25
N LEU A 607 -14.49 -15.90 -17.98
CA LEU A 607 -14.22 -14.55 -17.52
C LEU A 607 -13.92 -14.52 -16.03
N ASP A 608 -12.77 -14.01 -15.62
CA ASP A 608 -12.51 -13.71 -14.22
C ASP A 608 -12.98 -12.26 -13.92
N PHE A 609 -14.08 -12.11 -13.19
CA PHE A 609 -14.63 -10.82 -12.78
C PHE A 609 -14.27 -10.54 -11.33
N SER A 610 -13.64 -9.41 -11.03
CA SER A 610 -13.17 -9.09 -9.68
C SER A 610 -13.67 -7.71 -9.24
N VAL A 611 -14.83 -7.68 -8.60
CA VAL A 611 -15.23 -6.48 -7.88
C VAL A 611 -14.72 -6.63 -6.47
N VAL A 612 -13.73 -5.79 -6.14
CA VAL A 612 -13.34 -5.31 -4.81
C VAL A 612 -13.94 -6.14 -3.68
N GLY A 613 -13.15 -7.06 -3.13
CA GLY A 613 -13.63 -8.05 -2.18
C GLY A 613 -13.67 -9.48 -2.72
N GLY A 614 -13.17 -9.72 -3.93
CA GLY A 614 -12.84 -11.06 -4.40
C GLY A 614 -12.81 -11.18 -5.90
N VAL A 615 -11.97 -12.09 -6.40
CA VAL A 615 -12.06 -12.57 -7.78
C VAL A 615 -13.18 -13.61 -7.84
N GLU A 616 -14.17 -13.35 -8.67
CA GLU A 616 -15.19 -14.31 -9.04
C GLU A 616 -14.97 -14.80 -10.47
N LYS A 617 -14.72 -16.10 -10.61
CA LYS A 617 -14.68 -16.74 -11.93
C LYS A 617 -16.09 -16.88 -12.47
N LEU A 618 -16.39 -16.14 -13.53
CA LEU A 618 -17.58 -16.28 -14.34
C LEU A 618 -17.28 -17.23 -15.49
N LYS A 619 -17.87 -18.42 -15.44
CA LYS A 619 -17.75 -19.36 -16.53
C LYS A 619 -18.89 -19.13 -17.52
N PHE A 620 -18.58 -19.17 -18.80
CA PHE A 620 -19.53 -19.15 -19.89
C PHE A 620 -19.42 -20.45 -20.68
N LEU A 621 -20.57 -21.08 -20.96
CA LEU A 621 -20.64 -22.30 -21.77
C LEU A 621 -20.98 -22.00 -23.23
#